data_AF-A0A7W6F1L5-F1
#
_entry.id   AF-A0A7W6F1L5-F1
#
_cell.length_a   1.000
_cell.length_b   1.000
_cell.length_c   1.000
_cell.angle_alpha   90.00
_cell.angle_beta   90.00
_cell.angle_gamma   90.00
#
_symmetry.space_group_name_H-M   'P 1'
#
loop_
_entity.id
_entity.type
_entity.pdbx_description
1 polymer ?
#
loop_
_entity_poly.entity_id
_entity_poly.type
_entity_poly.pdbx_seq_one_letter_code
_entity_poly.pdbx_strand_id
1 'polypeptide(L)'
;MSDAYQNAMRTVAEAYEAEVASFGGRSLSRVSTIVASNGTFFERLRQGKPFYVHNLDRFAAWFRQPSNWPMGSIPQTARDALISIGRPVCDANVPHPETTSHVLPPAEVVEGGAPVVPGDRRAISQCIKS
;
A
#
# COMPACT_ATOMS: atom_id res chain seq x y z
N MET A 1 -17.42 10.16 -17.18
CA MET A 1 -16.46 10.24 -16.07
C MET A 1 -17.27 10.56 -14.82
N SER A 2 -17.23 9.76 -13.76
CA SER A 2 -18.13 9.94 -12.62
C SER A 2 -17.73 11.14 -11.75
N ASP A 3 -18.70 11.93 -11.30
CA ASP A 3 -18.51 12.97 -10.27
C ASP A 3 -17.77 12.43 -9.04
N ALA A 4 -18.01 11.17 -8.68
CA ALA A 4 -17.31 10.47 -7.62
C ALA A 4 -15.78 10.48 -7.80
N TYR A 5 -15.28 10.26 -9.02
CA TYR A 5 -13.84 10.26 -9.30
C TYR A 5 -13.25 11.66 -9.12
N GLN A 6 -13.95 12.69 -9.60
CA GLN A 6 -13.50 14.07 -9.46
C GLN A 6 -13.49 14.52 -8.00
N ASN A 7 -14.53 14.13 -7.25
CA ASN A 7 -14.66 14.46 -5.83
C ASN A 7 -13.57 13.77 -4.99
N ALA A 8 -13.26 12.50 -5.28
CA ALA A 8 -12.16 11.80 -4.64
C ALA A 8 -10.82 12.49 -4.93
N MET A 9 -10.55 12.87 -6.18
CA MET A 9 -9.31 13.58 -6.52
C MET A 9 -9.22 14.99 -5.91
N ARG A 10 -10.36 15.66 -5.72
CA ARG A 10 -10.41 16.92 -4.96
C ARG A 10 -10.04 16.71 -3.49
N THR A 11 -10.59 15.66 -2.88
CA THR A 11 -10.29 15.27 -1.49
C THR A 11 -8.80 14.96 -1.30
N VAL A 12 -8.19 14.23 -2.24
CA VAL A 12 -6.74 13.94 -2.23
C VAL A 12 -5.91 15.22 -2.35
N ALA A 13 -6.29 16.14 -3.24
CA ALA A 13 -5.60 17.41 -3.42
C ALA A 13 -5.67 18.28 -2.16
N GLU A 14 -6.84 18.36 -1.51
CA GLU A 14 -7.02 19.10 -0.25
C GLU A 14 -6.18 18.52 0.89
N ALA A 15 -6.14 17.18 1.02
CA ALA A 15 -5.28 16.52 2.01
C ALA A 15 -3.79 16.82 1.76
N TYR A 16 -3.36 16.86 0.49
CA TYR A 16 -1.99 17.21 0.14
C TYR A 16 -1.65 18.66 0.47
N GLU A 17 -2.55 19.61 0.17
CA GLU A 17 -2.36 21.02 0.56
C GLU A 17 -2.28 21.20 2.07
N ALA A 18 -3.09 20.47 2.84
CA ALA A 18 -3.03 20.49 4.30
C ALA A 18 -1.68 19.99 4.84
N GLU A 19 -1.12 18.93 4.25
CA GLU A 19 0.22 18.47 4.61
C GLU A 19 1.32 19.45 4.19
N VAL A 20 1.24 20.03 2.99
CA VAL A 20 2.22 21.04 2.54
C VAL A 20 2.17 22.29 3.42
N ALA A 21 0.99 22.69 3.89
CA ALA A 21 0.84 23.80 4.82
C ALA A 21 1.45 23.48 6.20
N SER A 22 1.41 22.22 6.64
CA SER A 22 1.90 21.80 7.96
C SER A 22 3.40 21.48 7.99
N PHE A 23 3.91 20.85 6.94
CA PHE A 23 5.26 20.27 6.89
C PHE A 23 6.16 20.87 5.81
N GLY A 24 5.62 21.76 4.97
CA GLY A 24 6.30 22.21 3.76
C GLY A 24 6.27 21.15 2.65
N GLY A 25 6.63 21.55 1.43
CA GLY A 25 6.62 20.62 0.30
C GLY A 25 6.47 21.31 -1.05
N ARG A 26 6.21 20.51 -2.09
CA ARG A 26 5.97 21.01 -3.44
C ARG A 26 4.54 21.52 -3.53
N SER A 27 4.31 22.66 -4.17
CA SER A 27 2.95 23.13 -4.42
C SER A 27 2.21 22.22 -5.40
N LEU A 28 0.87 22.19 -5.34
CA LEU A 28 0.04 21.44 -6.29
C LEU A 28 0.35 21.81 -7.74
N SER A 29 0.58 23.09 -8.05
CA SER A 29 0.97 23.51 -9.40
C SER A 29 2.29 22.88 -9.87
N ARG A 30 3.26 22.75 -8.95
CA ARG A 30 4.53 22.07 -9.25
C ARG A 30 4.31 20.57 -9.46
N VAL A 31 3.51 19.92 -8.62
CA VAL A 31 3.12 18.52 -8.79
C VAL A 31 2.42 18.30 -10.14
N SER A 32 1.47 19.16 -10.52
CA SER A 32 0.78 19.03 -11.81
C SER A 32 1.70 19.18 -13.02
N THR A 33 2.74 20.01 -12.89
CA THR A 33 3.76 20.15 -13.91
C THR A 33 4.61 18.88 -14.02
N ILE A 34 4.95 18.23 -12.90
CA ILE A 34 5.74 16.99 -12.89
C ILE A 34 4.95 15.82 -13.48
N VAL A 35 3.67 15.68 -13.10
CA VAL A 35 2.87 14.49 -13.43
C VAL A 35 2.22 14.58 -14.81
N ALA A 36 1.78 15.77 -15.20
CA ALA A 36 0.95 15.95 -16.40
C ALA A 36 1.44 17.08 -17.31
N SER A 37 2.61 17.68 -17.04
CA SER A 37 3.11 18.87 -17.74
C SER A 37 2.08 20.01 -17.80
N ASN A 38 1.18 20.08 -16.81
CA ASN A 38 0.07 21.03 -16.79
C ASN A 38 -0.12 21.62 -15.39
N GLY A 39 0.51 22.76 -15.12
CA GLY A 39 0.46 23.43 -13.81
C GLY A 39 -0.93 23.90 -13.35
N THR A 40 -1.92 23.94 -14.25
CA THR A 40 -3.28 24.47 -13.95
C THR A 40 -4.30 23.38 -13.65
N PHE A 41 -3.87 22.11 -13.61
CA PHE A 41 -4.80 20.98 -13.49
C PHE A 41 -5.69 21.04 -12.25
N PHE A 42 -5.12 21.21 -11.05
CA PHE A 42 -5.92 21.24 -9.82
C PHE A 42 -6.80 22.49 -9.71
N GLU A 43 -6.37 23.62 -10.28
CA GLU A 43 -7.21 24.81 -10.36
C GLU A 43 -8.45 24.56 -11.24
N ARG A 44 -8.26 23.90 -12.39
CA ARG A 44 -9.36 23.49 -13.28
C ARG A 44 -10.28 22.47 -12.63
N LEU A 45 -9.72 21.52 -11.88
CA LEU A 45 -10.50 20.53 -11.10
C LEU A 45 -11.38 21.22 -10.04
N ARG A 46 -10.88 22.27 -9.39
CA ARG A 46 -11.63 23.08 -8.42
C ARG A 46 -12.73 23.90 -9.09
N GLN A 47 -12.45 24.45 -10.27
CA GLN A 47 -13.39 25.23 -11.08
C GLN A 47 -14.42 24.36 -11.83
N GLY A 48 -14.34 23.01 -11.74
CA GLY A 48 -15.20 22.11 -12.50
C GLY A 48 -14.98 22.18 -14.02
N LYS A 49 -13.82 22.67 -14.46
CA LYS A 49 -13.48 22.81 -15.88
C LYS A 49 -13.09 21.46 -16.49
N PRO A 50 -13.26 21.29 -17.81
CA PRO A 50 -12.87 20.05 -18.48
C PRO A 50 -11.35 19.83 -18.41
N PHE A 51 -10.98 18.57 -18.17
CA PHE A 51 -9.61 18.05 -18.16
C PHE A 51 -9.60 16.65 -18.78
N TYR A 52 -8.41 16.16 -19.13
CA TYR A 52 -8.27 14.83 -19.71
C TYR A 52 -8.27 13.72 -18.65
N VAL A 53 -9.02 12.65 -18.94
CA VAL A 53 -9.14 11.45 -18.10
C VAL A 53 -7.80 10.79 -17.82
N HIS A 54 -6.90 10.74 -18.80
CA HIS A 54 -5.57 10.15 -18.61
C HIS A 54 -4.72 10.91 -17.57
N ASN A 55 -4.98 12.19 -17.34
CA ASN A 55 -4.29 12.96 -16.30
C ASN A 55 -4.76 12.56 -14.91
N LEU A 56 -6.06 12.32 -14.73
CA LEU A 56 -6.60 11.84 -13.45
C LEU A 56 -5.96 10.52 -13.02
N ASP A 57 -5.83 9.56 -13.93
CA ASP A 57 -5.20 8.27 -13.63
C ASP A 57 -3.72 8.41 -13.26
N ARG A 58 -2.98 9.27 -13.99
CA ARG A 58 -1.59 9.63 -13.65
C ARG A 58 -1.47 10.25 -12.26
N PHE A 59 -2.37 11.16 -11.90
CA PHE A 59 -2.38 11.74 -10.56
C PHE A 59 -2.71 10.71 -9.50
N ALA A 60 -3.73 9.88 -9.70
CA ALA A 60 -4.07 8.80 -8.76
C ALA A 60 -2.89 7.83 -8.57
N ALA A 61 -2.18 7.46 -9.64
CA ALA A 61 -0.98 6.64 -9.56
C ALA A 61 0.16 7.33 -8.80
N TRP A 62 0.37 8.63 -9.03
CA TRP A 62 1.41 9.39 -8.35
C TRP A 62 1.13 9.53 -6.84
N PHE A 63 -0.10 9.86 -6.44
CA PHE A 63 -0.49 9.99 -5.03
C PHE A 63 -0.54 8.65 -4.28
N ARG A 64 -0.61 7.51 -4.99
CA ARG A 64 -0.49 6.18 -4.38
C ARG A 64 0.92 5.86 -3.89
N GLN A 65 1.93 6.67 -4.21
CA GLN A 65 3.29 6.47 -3.70
C GLN A 65 3.50 7.30 -2.42
N PRO A 66 3.77 6.68 -1.26
CA PRO A 66 3.99 7.41 0.00
C PRO A 66 5.13 8.44 -0.08
N SER A 67 6.18 8.14 -0.84
CA SER A 67 7.35 9.01 -1.05
C SER A 67 7.04 10.35 -1.73
N ASN A 68 5.86 10.47 -2.33
CA ASN A 68 5.42 11.70 -2.99
C ASN A 68 4.70 12.67 -2.02
N TRP A 69 4.39 12.21 -0.81
CA TRP A 69 3.75 13.01 0.24
C TRP A 69 4.79 13.71 1.12
N PRO A 70 4.49 14.90 1.65
CA PRO A 70 5.41 15.65 2.53
C PRO A 70 5.94 14.85 3.72
N MET A 71 5.07 14.08 4.37
CA MET A 71 5.43 13.22 5.51
C MET A 71 5.99 11.86 5.09
N GLY A 72 6.10 11.57 3.80
CA GLY A 72 6.48 10.24 3.30
C GLY A 72 5.43 9.16 3.55
N SER A 73 4.22 9.55 3.98
CA SER A 73 3.08 8.65 4.24
C SER A 73 1.81 9.27 3.66
N ILE A 74 0.89 8.44 3.18
CA ILE A 74 -0.38 8.91 2.62
C ILE A 74 -1.35 9.17 3.78
N PRO A 75 -1.96 10.36 3.93
CA PRO A 75 -2.99 10.61 4.93
C PRO A 75 -4.20 9.68 4.77
N GLN A 76 -4.85 9.29 5.88
CA GLN A 76 -5.98 8.35 5.86
C GLN A 76 -7.10 8.82 4.91
N THR A 77 -7.50 10.09 5.00
CA THR A 77 -8.52 10.70 4.14
C THR A 77 -8.20 10.57 2.65
N ALA A 78 -6.92 10.70 2.27
CA ALA A 78 -6.50 10.52 0.89
C ALA A 78 -6.48 9.05 0.47
N ARG A 79 -6.12 8.12 1.36
CA ARG A 79 -6.20 6.67 1.08
C ARG A 79 -7.64 6.25 0.79
N ASP A 80 -8.59 6.64 1.64
CA ASP A 80 -10.00 6.29 1.48
C ASP A 80 -10.56 6.81 0.15
N ALA A 81 -10.21 8.05 -0.21
CA ALA A 81 -10.56 8.63 -1.50
C ALA A 81 -9.94 7.85 -2.69
N LEU A 82 -8.66 7.46 -2.61
CA LEU A 82 -7.98 6.69 -3.66
C LEU A 82 -8.52 5.25 -3.82
N ILE A 83 -8.99 4.65 -2.72
CA ILE A 83 -9.66 3.33 -2.73
C ILE A 83 -11.02 3.43 -3.41
N SER A 84 -11.79 4.49 -3.13
CA SER A 84 -13.13 4.69 -3.67
C SER A 84 -13.19 4.76 -5.21
N ILE A 85 -12.08 5.09 -5.88
CA ILE A 85 -11.97 5.24 -7.33
C ILE A 85 -11.34 4.04 -8.06
N GLY A 86 -11.17 2.90 -7.37
CA GLY A 86 -11.08 1.61 -8.04
C GLY A 86 -9.68 1.08 -8.38
N ARG A 87 -8.63 1.46 -7.64
CA ARG A 87 -7.49 0.54 -7.48
C ARG A 87 -6.98 0.55 -6.04
N PRO A 88 -6.64 -0.62 -5.47
CA PRO A 88 -6.03 -0.69 -4.16
C PRO A 88 -4.77 0.18 -4.14
N VAL A 89 -4.59 0.93 -3.05
CA VAL A 89 -3.30 1.56 -2.75
C VAL A 89 -2.32 0.41 -2.59
N CYS A 90 -1.22 0.42 -3.33
CA CYS A 90 -0.14 -0.54 -3.08
C CYS A 90 0.52 -0.14 -1.77
N ASP A 91 -0.06 -0.56 -0.65
CA ASP A 91 0.63 -0.59 0.62
C ASP A 91 1.87 -1.47 0.42
N ALA A 92 3.04 -0.85 0.38
CA ALA A 92 4.32 -1.56 0.45
C ALA A 92 4.55 -2.17 1.84
N ASN A 93 3.48 -2.45 2.60
CA ASN A 93 3.53 -3.07 3.91
C ASN A 93 2.25 -3.90 4.16
N VAL A 94 2.06 -4.93 3.35
CA VAL A 94 1.24 -6.08 3.75
C VAL A 94 2.21 -7.06 4.44
N PRO A 95 2.24 -7.18 5.78
CA PRO A 95 2.68 -8.43 6.36
C PRO A 95 1.77 -9.51 5.77
N HIS A 96 2.37 -10.51 5.15
CA HIS A 96 1.67 -11.69 4.66
C HIS A 96 0.65 -12.12 5.73
N PRO A 97 -0.62 -12.38 5.39
CA PRO A 97 -1.42 -13.24 6.23
C PRO A 97 -0.79 -14.63 6.11
N GLU A 98 0.16 -14.91 6.99
CA GLU A 98 0.50 -16.28 7.34
C GLU A 98 -0.82 -16.95 7.72
N THR A 99 -1.24 -17.84 6.83
CA THR A 99 -2.43 -18.66 6.92
C THR A 99 -2.54 -19.18 8.35
N THR A 100 -3.53 -18.60 9.02
CA THR A 100 -3.90 -18.86 10.40
C THR A 100 -4.12 -20.35 10.59
N SER A 101 -3.44 -20.86 11.62
CA SER A 101 -3.83 -22.00 12.45
C SER A 101 -5.31 -22.37 12.30
N HIS A 102 -5.57 -23.49 11.63
CA HIS A 102 -6.86 -24.16 11.74
C HIS A 102 -6.84 -25.02 13.00
N VAL A 103 -7.14 -24.42 14.15
CA VAL A 103 -7.49 -25.15 15.37
C VAL A 103 -9.00 -25.32 15.41
N LEU A 104 -9.46 -26.56 15.63
CA LEU A 104 -10.58 -27.01 16.48
C LEU A 104 -11.00 -28.45 16.07
N PRO A 105 -11.60 -29.30 16.93
CA PRO A 105 -11.68 -29.38 18.40
C PRO A 105 -11.31 -30.82 18.92
N PRO A 106 -11.52 -31.20 20.22
CA PRO A 106 -10.76 -32.27 20.89
C PRO A 106 -11.44 -33.65 20.99
N ALA A 107 -10.59 -34.62 21.36
CA ALA A 107 -10.84 -35.92 22.01
C ALA A 107 -11.43 -37.05 21.16
N GLU A 108 -10.63 -38.08 20.89
CA GLU A 108 -10.92 -39.48 21.26
C GLU A 108 -9.61 -40.25 21.50
N VAL A 109 -9.61 -41.02 22.57
CA VAL A 109 -8.54 -41.89 23.05
C VAL A 109 -8.59 -43.18 22.23
N VAL A 110 -7.47 -43.65 21.67
CA VAL A 110 -7.33 -45.09 21.47
C VAL A 110 -5.88 -45.57 21.61
N GLU A 111 -5.84 -46.67 22.33
CA GLU A 111 -4.76 -47.43 22.91
C GLU A 111 -3.98 -48.25 21.88
N GLY A 112 -2.67 -48.46 22.13
CA GLY A 112 -1.97 -49.68 21.72
C GLY A 112 -1.31 -49.72 20.34
N GLY A 113 0.03 -49.76 20.30
CA GLY A 113 0.77 -50.22 19.12
C GLY A 113 2.24 -49.77 19.08
N ALA A 114 3.14 -50.61 19.59
CA ALA A 114 4.59 -50.40 19.60
C ALA A 114 5.22 -50.33 18.19
N PRO A 115 6.38 -49.66 18.05
CA PRO A 115 7.40 -50.18 17.15
C PRO A 115 8.81 -50.26 17.77
N VAL A 116 9.32 -51.49 17.71
CA VAL A 116 10.69 -52.02 17.66
C VAL A 116 11.91 -51.06 17.73
N VAL A 117 12.83 -51.33 18.67
CA VAL A 117 14.29 -51.05 18.63
C VAL A 117 15.00 -52.25 17.96
N PRO A 118 16.20 -52.19 17.33
CA PRO A 118 17.40 -51.42 17.76
C PRO A 118 18.35 -50.91 16.63
N GLY A 119 19.40 -50.15 16.99
CA GLY A 119 20.52 -49.87 16.06
C GLY A 119 21.55 -48.84 16.50
N ASP A 120 22.35 -49.18 17.51
CA ASP A 120 23.54 -48.46 18.01
C ASP A 120 24.61 -48.23 16.93
N ARG A 121 25.22 -47.02 16.84
CA ARG A 121 26.67 -46.78 17.06
C ARG A 121 27.17 -45.39 16.64
N ARG A 122 27.83 -44.76 17.61
CA ARG A 122 28.75 -43.62 17.55
C ARG A 122 29.80 -43.72 16.44
N ALA A 123 30.16 -42.60 15.81
CA ALA A 123 31.53 -42.29 15.41
C ALA A 123 31.77 -40.78 15.20
N ILE A 124 32.64 -40.27 16.07
CA ILE A 124 33.46 -39.05 15.99
C ILE A 124 34.37 -39.04 14.74
N SER A 125 34.56 -37.87 14.09
CA SER A 125 35.91 -37.40 13.68
C SER A 125 35.88 -36.03 13.00
N GLN A 126 36.79 -35.18 13.48
CA GLN A 126 37.27 -33.93 12.89
C GLN A 126 37.82 -34.13 11.47
N CYS A 127 37.81 -33.06 10.68
CA CYS A 127 38.93 -32.73 9.80
C CYS A 127 38.93 -31.22 9.48
N ILE A 128 39.94 -30.54 10.03
CA ILE A 128 40.36 -29.19 9.69
C ILE A 128 41.57 -29.35 8.76
N LYS A 129 41.59 -28.65 7.63
CA LYS A 129 42.75 -28.41 6.74
C LYS A 129 42.36 -27.24 5.84
N SER A 130 43.18 -26.29 5.48
CA SER A 130 44.48 -25.79 5.94
C SER A 130 44.61 -24.42 5.30
#